data_AF-A0AAV7GH88-F1
#
_entry.id   AF-A0AAV7GH88-F1
#
_cell.length_a   1.000
_cell.length_b   1.000
_cell.length_c   1.000
_cell.angle_alpha   90.00
_cell.angle_beta   90.00
_cell.angle_gamma   90.00
#
_symmetry.space_group_name_H-M   'P 1'
#
loop_
_entity.id
_entity.type
_entity.pdbx_description
1 polymer ?
#
loop_
_entity_poly.entity_id
_entity_poly.type
_entity_poly.pdbx_seq_one_letter_code
_entity_poly.pdbx_strand_id
1 'polypeptide(L)'
;MDVLVNEMLKLIEEDGDSFAKKAEMYYQRRPELISHVKDFYRMYRALVQRYDHAIGDLAKNIPTEIQSQGSANLSEFGVEAASASLPSSPARTAEHKANHFKPHWRAAGFDFFLGSGRSSDRSRKGSDESSSESGSESDYSKAMDIYENSFRLEMRIIGLENELHEARDKLQEYKNGPKEQCEHLLNSEVLDLSSTTSSLEILPVLANRNFTAVEKQIETLQAYLPDQKVEIGNLMEAMEAAAKQFENEISSRDHIIKEYKTWLGAILNKSISIIAEDEQIVDEKSRLEIKALEQEQMILELKALAAHSSKRLLQEKYALEAKLSSLMVSSNSYWAKLQVLEKRVKQLEAEKFKVCTESARQIIELTQSLEAVNLKVVMLQSEKEELKPQVSKLVEDIKAQDDDPAEVDEHLQELNLEHAKLIQEFENAQKASLELKTRVRELEDEVERQRVLIMDGAEGKREVIRQLCFSIEHYRIGYQQLCKRLQVQNRTPTIMAM
;
A
#
# COMPACT_ATOMS: atom_id res chain seq x y z
N MET A 1 7.57 7.03 -25.16
CA MET A 1 7.42 7.19 -23.71
C MET A 1 8.22 6.12 -23.01
N ASP A 2 7.89 4.85 -23.22
CA ASP A 2 8.44 3.70 -22.49
C ASP A 2 9.98 3.55 -22.57
N VAL A 3 10.59 3.90 -23.71
CA VAL A 3 12.06 3.93 -23.88
C VAL A 3 12.72 4.89 -22.88
N LEU A 4 12.22 6.13 -22.77
CA LEU A 4 12.69 7.14 -21.81
C LEU A 4 12.46 6.71 -20.36
N VAL A 5 11.34 6.02 -20.07
CA VAL A 5 11.06 5.49 -18.73
C VAL A 5 12.10 4.42 -18.35
N ASN A 6 12.43 3.51 -19.28
CA ASN A 6 13.46 2.49 -19.05
C ASN A 6 14.87 3.09 -18.92
N GLU A 7 15.18 4.17 -19.65
CA GLU A 7 16.44 4.92 -19.47
C GLU A 7 16.51 5.59 -18.10
N MET A 8 15.42 6.23 -17.65
CA MET A 8 15.32 6.83 -16.32
C MET A 8 15.46 5.79 -15.19
N LEU A 9 14.89 4.59 -15.35
CA LEU A 9 15.03 3.50 -14.38
C LEU A 9 16.48 3.01 -14.29
N LYS A 10 17.16 2.82 -15.43
CA LYS A 10 18.59 2.44 -15.46
C LYS A 10 19.51 3.43 -14.74
N LEU A 11 19.22 4.73 -14.81
CA LEU A 11 19.96 5.76 -14.08
C LEU A 11 19.81 5.65 -12.55
N ILE A 12 18.80 4.92 -12.06
CA ILE A 12 18.46 4.74 -10.64
C ILE A 12 18.87 3.35 -10.11
N GLU A 13 18.82 2.31 -10.94
CA GLU A 13 18.94 0.91 -10.50
C GLU A 13 20.38 0.38 -10.35
N GLU A 14 21.39 1.02 -10.92
CA GLU A 14 22.74 0.44 -10.98
C GLU A 14 23.49 0.35 -9.63
N ASP A 15 24.23 -0.76 -9.46
CA ASP A 15 24.80 -1.20 -8.20
C ASP A 15 26.05 -0.42 -7.76
N GLY A 16 25.92 0.27 -6.64
CA GLY A 16 27.06 0.68 -5.82
C GLY A 16 27.26 -0.33 -4.69
N ASP A 17 28.36 -1.07 -4.72
CA ASP A 17 28.75 -2.09 -3.70
C ASP A 17 28.80 -1.56 -2.25
N SER A 18 28.74 -0.24 -2.08
CA SER A 18 28.67 0.46 -0.79
C SER A 18 27.78 1.69 -0.89
N PHE A 19 27.08 2.00 0.21
CA PHE A 19 26.12 3.11 0.31
C PHE A 19 26.72 4.47 -0.10
N ALA A 20 27.97 4.74 0.27
CA ALA A 20 28.67 5.98 -0.09
C ALA A 20 28.82 6.12 -1.61
N LYS A 21 29.22 5.03 -2.28
CA LYS A 21 29.37 4.96 -3.74
C LYS A 21 28.02 5.10 -4.45
N LYS A 22 26.95 4.51 -3.91
CA LYS A 22 25.57 4.68 -4.43
C LYS A 22 25.09 6.13 -4.32
N ALA A 23 25.39 6.82 -3.22
CA ALA A 23 25.06 8.24 -3.04
C ALA A 23 25.84 9.13 -4.02
N GLU A 24 27.15 8.88 -4.19
CA GLU A 24 27.99 9.61 -5.15
C GLU A 24 27.50 9.45 -6.60
N MET A 25 27.28 8.21 -7.04
CA MET A 25 26.76 7.92 -8.38
C MET A 25 25.39 8.55 -8.63
N TYR A 26 24.50 8.58 -7.63
CA TYR A 26 23.22 9.27 -7.74
C TYR A 26 23.40 10.78 -7.97
N TYR A 27 24.29 11.45 -7.24
CA TYR A 27 24.53 12.89 -7.46
C TYR A 27 25.17 13.19 -8.82
N GLN A 28 26.02 12.30 -9.34
CA GLN A 28 26.59 12.43 -10.69
C GLN A 28 25.54 12.27 -11.80
N ARG A 29 24.58 11.33 -11.65
CA ARG A 29 23.52 11.03 -12.65
C ARG A 29 22.27 11.89 -12.54
N ARG A 30 22.09 12.58 -11.41
CA ARG A 30 20.95 13.48 -11.15
C ARG A 30 20.69 14.51 -12.26
N PRO A 31 21.68 15.14 -12.91
CA PRO A 31 21.43 16.08 -14.01
C PRO A 31 20.81 15.41 -15.24
N GLU A 32 21.29 14.23 -15.62
CA GLU A 32 20.79 13.44 -16.76
C GLU A 32 19.36 12.97 -16.49
N LEU A 33 19.11 12.42 -15.29
CA LEU A 33 17.76 12.03 -14.86
C LEU A 33 16.77 13.20 -14.90
N ILE A 34 17.19 14.40 -14.47
CA ILE A 34 16.38 15.62 -14.57
C ILE A 34 16.11 16.02 -16.02
N SER A 35 17.04 15.76 -16.95
CA SER A 35 16.82 16.01 -18.39
C SER A 35 15.75 15.08 -18.94
N HIS A 36 15.87 13.76 -18.75
CA HIS A 36 14.89 12.78 -19.23
C HIS A 36 13.48 13.03 -18.64
N VAL A 37 13.37 13.44 -17.36
CA VAL A 37 12.09 13.85 -16.75
C VAL A 37 11.48 15.06 -17.46
N LYS A 38 12.29 16.08 -17.80
CA LYS A 38 11.81 17.26 -18.53
C LYS A 38 11.34 16.91 -19.94
N ASP A 39 12.05 16.01 -20.63
CA ASP A 39 11.70 15.60 -21.99
C ASP A 39 10.45 14.71 -22.00
N PHE A 40 10.30 13.81 -21.03
CA PHE A 40 9.06 13.06 -20.80
C PHE A 40 7.87 14.01 -20.55
N TYR A 41 8.04 15.05 -19.73
CA TYR A 41 6.99 16.06 -19.50
C TYR A 41 6.65 16.87 -20.76
N ARG A 42 7.65 17.25 -21.57
CA ARG A 42 7.44 17.90 -22.87
C ARG A 42 6.64 17.01 -23.82
N MET A 43 6.98 15.72 -23.91
CA MET A 43 6.26 14.75 -24.73
C MET A 43 4.82 14.55 -24.26
N TYR A 44 4.60 14.41 -22.95
CA TYR A 44 3.25 14.31 -22.38
C TYR A 44 2.40 15.55 -22.70
N ARG A 45 2.95 16.76 -22.51
CA ARG A 45 2.24 18.01 -22.84
C ARG A 45 1.90 18.12 -24.33
N ALA A 46 2.81 17.70 -25.22
CA ALA A 46 2.55 17.66 -26.66
C ALA A 46 1.47 16.63 -27.04
N LEU A 47 1.37 15.51 -26.32
CA LEU A 47 0.31 14.52 -26.51
C LEU A 47 -1.06 15.08 -26.08
N VAL A 48 -1.15 15.70 -24.89
CA VAL A 48 -2.37 16.36 -24.42
C VAL A 48 -2.84 17.42 -25.41
N GLN A 49 -1.93 18.27 -25.89
CA GLN A 49 -2.25 19.26 -26.93
C GLN A 49 -2.82 18.60 -28.20
N ARG A 50 -2.26 17.48 -28.68
CA ARG A 50 -2.83 16.76 -29.84
C ARG A 50 -4.23 16.21 -29.58
N TYR A 51 -4.51 15.73 -28.36
CA TYR A 51 -5.87 15.32 -27.98
C TYR A 51 -6.84 16.51 -27.96
N ASP A 52 -6.45 17.65 -27.38
CA ASP A 52 -7.26 18.87 -27.37
C ASP A 52 -7.59 19.36 -28.81
N HIS A 53 -6.61 19.28 -29.73
CA HIS A 53 -6.82 19.59 -31.14
C HIS A 53 -7.76 18.57 -31.80
N ALA A 54 -7.56 17.26 -31.58
CA ALA A 54 -8.41 16.23 -32.16
C ALA A 54 -9.87 16.29 -31.66
N ILE A 55 -10.08 16.59 -30.38
CA ILE A 55 -11.42 16.79 -29.79
C ILE A 55 -12.03 18.09 -30.30
N GLY A 56 -11.24 19.17 -30.36
CA GLY A 56 -11.66 20.45 -30.91
C GLY A 56 -12.03 20.38 -32.39
N ASP A 57 -11.35 19.55 -33.18
CA ASP A 57 -11.65 19.33 -34.59
C ASP A 57 -12.82 18.35 -34.78
N LEU A 58 -12.97 17.33 -33.93
CA LEU A 58 -14.17 16.48 -33.92
C LEU A 58 -15.42 17.32 -33.65
N ALA A 59 -15.37 18.24 -32.67
CA ALA A 59 -16.47 19.13 -32.33
C ALA A 59 -16.86 20.10 -33.48
N LYS A 60 -15.92 20.44 -34.37
CA LYS A 60 -16.19 21.27 -35.57
C LYS A 60 -16.76 20.47 -36.74
N ASN A 61 -16.60 19.14 -36.76
CA ASN A 61 -16.95 18.27 -37.88
C ASN A 61 -18.25 17.47 -37.66
N ILE A 62 -18.96 17.66 -36.55
CA ILE A 62 -20.29 17.06 -36.33
C ILE A 62 -21.36 17.97 -36.99
N PRO A 63 -22.10 17.50 -38.01
CA PRO A 63 -23.10 18.33 -38.70
C PRO A 63 -24.27 18.71 -37.78
N THR A 64 -24.70 19.97 -37.86
CA THR A 64 -25.75 20.54 -37.01
C THR A 64 -27.16 20.20 -37.51
N GLU A 65 -27.45 18.91 -37.70
CA GLU A 65 -28.72 18.44 -38.27
C GLU A 65 -29.23 17.20 -37.52
N ILE A 66 -29.96 17.46 -36.43
CA ILE A 66 -31.22 16.82 -35.99
C ILE A 66 -31.61 17.55 -34.70
N GLN A 67 -32.36 18.63 -34.89
CA GLN A 67 -33.07 19.33 -33.83
C GLN A 67 -34.43 18.67 -33.65
N SER A 68 -35.01 18.78 -32.43
CA SER A 68 -36.46 18.67 -32.19
C SER A 68 -37.11 17.28 -32.32
N GLN A 69 -37.70 16.81 -31.22
CA GLN A 69 -39.09 16.34 -31.07
C GLN A 69 -39.22 15.37 -29.86
N GLY A 70 -40.33 15.47 -29.13
CA GLY A 70 -40.87 14.35 -28.33
C GLY A 70 -40.29 14.09 -26.93
N SER A 71 -40.87 14.73 -25.92
CA SER A 71 -40.89 14.18 -24.56
C SER A 71 -42.11 13.28 -24.38
N ALA A 72 -41.91 12.00 -24.03
CA ALA A 72 -42.94 11.12 -23.48
C ALA A 72 -42.29 9.92 -22.76
N ASN A 73 -42.75 9.65 -21.54
CA ASN A 73 -42.22 8.56 -20.70
C ASN A 73 -42.63 7.18 -21.21
N LEU A 74 -41.73 6.20 -21.14
CA LEU A 74 -42.09 4.80 -20.91
C LEU A 74 -40.97 4.10 -20.15
N SER A 75 -41.36 3.26 -19.21
CA SER A 75 -40.52 2.59 -18.21
C SER A 75 -40.20 1.15 -18.57
N GLU A 76 -39.25 0.59 -17.83
CA GLU A 76 -39.16 -0.82 -17.39
C GLU A 76 -38.21 -1.76 -18.15
N PHE A 77 -37.43 -2.52 -17.36
CA PHE A 77 -36.46 -3.58 -17.71
C PHE A 77 -35.22 -3.16 -18.52
N GLY A 78 -33.98 -3.53 -18.17
CA GLY A 78 -33.46 -4.26 -17.01
C GLY A 78 -31.94 -4.56 -17.15
N VAL A 79 -31.32 -5.03 -16.05
CA VAL A 79 -29.91 -5.49 -15.86
C VAL A 79 -28.76 -4.46 -15.81
N GLU A 80 -27.72 -4.86 -15.05
CA GLU A 80 -26.74 -4.01 -14.36
C GLU A 80 -25.45 -3.73 -15.15
N ALA A 81 -24.91 -2.52 -14.98
CA ALA A 81 -23.47 -2.30 -14.80
C ALA A 81 -23.24 -1.03 -13.97
N ALA A 82 -22.46 -1.12 -12.89
CA ALA A 82 -22.35 -0.05 -11.90
C ALA A 82 -21.34 1.04 -12.29
N SER A 83 -21.72 2.32 -12.10
CA SER A 83 -20.84 3.42 -11.67
C SER A 83 -21.68 4.61 -11.23
N ALA A 84 -21.78 4.84 -9.92
CA ALA A 84 -22.54 5.95 -9.35
C ALA A 84 -21.71 7.24 -9.29
N SER A 85 -22.26 8.34 -9.78
CA SER A 85 -21.78 9.70 -9.52
C SER A 85 -22.66 10.40 -8.48
N LEU A 86 -22.04 11.21 -7.62
CA LEU A 86 -22.73 12.10 -6.68
C LEU A 86 -23.25 13.37 -7.40
N PRO A 87 -24.30 14.03 -6.88
CA PRO A 87 -25.13 14.96 -7.65
C PRO A 87 -24.63 16.41 -7.71
N SER A 88 -25.24 17.15 -8.65
CA SER A 88 -24.95 18.53 -9.08
C SER A 88 -25.29 19.62 -8.07
N SER A 89 -24.57 20.75 -8.17
CA SER A 89 -25.06 22.07 -7.75
C SER A 89 -26.05 22.64 -8.77
N PRO A 90 -26.99 23.51 -8.36
CA PRO A 90 -27.61 24.53 -9.20
C PRO A 90 -27.09 25.94 -8.82
N ALA A 91 -27.30 27.02 -9.57
CA ALA A 91 -27.48 27.24 -11.01
C ALA A 91 -27.52 28.77 -11.21
N ARG A 92 -26.83 29.32 -12.23
CA ARG A 92 -27.14 30.66 -12.76
C ARG A 92 -26.93 30.72 -14.28
N THR A 93 -28.05 30.72 -14.97
CA THR A 93 -28.28 31.24 -16.34
C THR A 93 -28.10 32.77 -16.39
N ALA A 94 -27.95 33.44 -17.53
CA ALA A 94 -27.51 33.06 -18.88
C ALA A 94 -27.32 34.36 -19.71
N GLU A 95 -26.87 34.18 -20.95
CA GLU A 95 -27.01 35.05 -22.15
C GLU A 95 -25.72 35.67 -22.72
N HIS A 96 -25.37 35.19 -23.91
CA HIS A 96 -24.42 35.79 -24.84
C HIS A 96 -25.18 36.46 -25.99
N LYS A 97 -24.72 37.64 -26.43
CA LYS A 97 -24.79 38.06 -27.84
C LYS A 97 -23.44 38.63 -28.27
N ALA A 98 -22.98 38.21 -29.43
CA ALA A 98 -21.74 38.68 -30.05
C ALA A 98 -22.01 39.87 -30.99
N ASN A 99 -20.99 40.70 -31.26
CA ASN A 99 -20.48 40.92 -32.62
C ASN A 99 -19.28 41.91 -32.71
N HIS A 100 -18.34 41.56 -33.60
CA HIS A 100 -17.39 42.36 -34.39
C HIS A 100 -16.67 43.64 -33.88
N PHE A 101 -15.33 43.55 -33.93
CA PHE A 101 -14.32 44.54 -34.40
C PHE A 101 -14.66 46.05 -34.52
N LYS A 102 -13.92 46.86 -33.73
CA LYS A 102 -13.18 48.14 -34.00
C LYS A 102 -13.44 48.97 -35.29
N PRO A 103 -13.04 50.27 -35.35
CA PRO A 103 -13.14 51.37 -34.36
C PRO A 103 -13.51 52.75 -35.00
N HIS A 104 -14.11 53.71 -34.27
CA HIS A 104 -13.97 55.16 -34.62
C HIS A 104 -14.34 56.11 -33.46
N TRP A 105 -13.76 57.32 -33.47
CA TRP A 105 -14.02 58.43 -32.55
C TRP A 105 -15.28 59.25 -32.94
N ARG A 106 -16.15 59.61 -31.97
CA ARG A 106 -16.68 60.99 -31.78
C ARG A 106 -17.66 61.07 -30.60
N ALA A 107 -17.73 62.25 -29.97
CA ALA A 107 -18.68 62.59 -28.91
C ALA A 107 -19.90 63.36 -29.46
N ALA A 108 -21.04 63.30 -28.75
CA ALA A 108 -22.11 64.32 -28.71
C ALA A 108 -23.20 63.93 -27.67
N GLY A 109 -23.86 64.92 -27.03
CA GLY A 109 -25.07 64.78 -26.19
C GLY A 109 -24.82 64.13 -24.82
N PHE A 110 -24.89 64.77 -23.66
CA PHE A 110 -25.81 65.82 -23.19
C PHE A 110 -27.29 65.38 -23.20
N ASP A 111 -27.78 64.93 -22.04
CA ASP A 111 -28.93 65.51 -21.30
C ASP A 111 -28.93 64.87 -19.90
N PHE A 112 -28.75 65.60 -18.79
CA PHE A 112 -29.57 66.69 -18.26
C PHE A 112 -30.94 66.22 -17.74
N PHE A 113 -31.00 65.91 -16.45
CA PHE A 113 -32.22 66.19 -15.69
C PHE A 113 -31.89 67.01 -14.43
N LEU A 114 -32.64 68.08 -14.26
CA LEU A 114 -32.48 69.10 -13.23
C LEU A 114 -33.12 68.69 -11.91
N GLY A 115 -32.60 69.28 -10.82
CA GLY A 115 -33.47 69.88 -9.82
C GLY A 115 -32.98 69.81 -8.37
N SER A 116 -33.09 70.88 -7.57
CA SER A 116 -33.40 72.27 -7.96
C SER A 116 -33.17 73.26 -6.81
N GLY A 117 -32.48 74.38 -7.12
CA GLY A 117 -32.53 75.64 -6.38
C GLY A 117 -31.76 75.72 -5.06
N ARG A 118 -31.42 76.92 -4.55
CA ARG A 118 -31.51 78.30 -5.11
C ARG A 118 -30.39 79.12 -4.41
N SER A 119 -29.55 79.88 -5.13
CA SER A 119 -29.82 81.27 -5.58
C SER A 119 -30.01 82.22 -4.38
N SER A 120 -29.27 83.31 -4.16
CA SER A 120 -28.49 84.24 -5.04
C SER A 120 -27.64 85.18 -4.14
N ASP A 121 -26.72 86.06 -4.57
CA ASP A 121 -25.82 86.26 -5.73
C ASP A 121 -25.06 87.60 -5.46
N ARG A 122 -24.00 87.93 -6.22
CA ARG A 122 -23.21 89.19 -6.26
C ARG A 122 -22.12 89.38 -5.18
N SER A 123 -20.92 89.89 -5.49
CA SER A 123 -20.24 90.08 -6.79
C SER A 123 -18.76 90.46 -6.63
N ARG A 124 -17.96 90.24 -7.69
CA ARG A 124 -16.76 91.00 -8.12
C ARG A 124 -15.39 90.80 -7.41
N LYS A 125 -14.41 90.50 -8.29
CA LYS A 125 -13.08 91.16 -8.46
C LYS A 125 -11.87 90.54 -7.73
N GLY A 126 -10.77 90.43 -8.49
CA GLY A 126 -9.43 89.97 -8.08
C GLY A 126 -9.18 88.55 -8.62
N SER A 127 -8.32 88.29 -9.60
CA SER A 127 -6.89 88.61 -9.82
C SER A 127 -6.00 87.45 -9.39
N ASP A 128 -5.25 86.93 -10.36
CA ASP A 128 -3.94 86.30 -10.27
C ASP A 128 -3.78 85.09 -9.34
N GLU A 129 -3.48 83.91 -9.90
CA GLU A 129 -2.09 83.41 -9.95
C GLU A 129 -1.99 82.11 -10.78
N SER A 130 -0.79 81.84 -11.30
CA SER A 130 -0.45 80.60 -12.00
C SER A 130 -0.38 79.42 -11.03
N SER A 131 -0.76 78.22 -11.47
CA SER A 131 0.18 77.08 -11.56
C SER A 131 -0.44 75.85 -12.21
N SER A 132 0.40 75.09 -12.91
CA SER A 132 0.06 73.85 -13.61
C SER A 132 0.50 72.64 -12.80
N GLU A 133 -0.29 71.57 -12.78
CA GLU A 133 0.17 70.17 -12.83
C GLU A 133 -0.93 69.40 -13.60
N SER A 134 -0.72 68.70 -14.73
CA SER A 134 0.42 67.93 -15.27
C SER A 134 0.70 66.61 -14.54
N GLY A 135 -0.26 65.68 -14.63
CA GLY A 135 0.03 64.26 -14.45
C GLY A 135 0.41 63.59 -15.78
N SER A 136 1.68 63.21 -15.95
CA SER A 136 2.10 61.97 -16.65
C SER A 136 3.59 61.73 -16.46
N GLU A 137 3.94 60.48 -16.21
CA GLU A 137 5.32 60.00 -16.11
C GLU A 137 6.03 60.01 -17.47
N SER A 138 7.31 60.41 -17.50
CA SER A 138 8.35 59.74 -18.29
C SER A 138 9.74 60.25 -17.91
N ASP A 139 10.48 59.50 -17.09
CA ASP A 139 11.94 59.68 -16.99
C ASP A 139 12.58 59.28 -18.33
N TYR A 140 13.06 60.25 -19.12
CA TYR A 140 14.18 60.18 -20.09
C TYR A 140 14.17 61.41 -21.04
N SER A 141 14.21 62.66 -20.53
CA SER A 141 14.38 63.87 -21.37
C SER A 141 15.09 65.08 -20.73
N LYS A 142 15.45 65.01 -19.44
CA LYS A 142 15.87 66.17 -18.61
C LYS A 142 17.20 66.86 -18.98
N ALA A 143 17.86 66.45 -20.06
CA ALA A 143 19.14 67.02 -20.51
C ALA A 143 19.02 68.03 -21.68
N MET A 144 17.93 67.99 -22.46
CA MET A 144 17.78 68.86 -23.64
C MET A 144 17.26 70.26 -23.28
N ASP A 145 16.30 70.35 -22.34
CA ASP A 145 15.63 71.59 -21.94
C ASP A 145 16.57 72.65 -21.31
N ILE A 146 17.75 72.24 -20.84
CA ILE A 146 18.73 73.13 -20.19
C ILE A 146 19.44 73.98 -21.26
N TYR A 147 19.80 73.40 -22.40
CA TYR A 147 20.46 74.12 -23.50
C TYR A 147 19.50 75.06 -24.23
N GLU A 148 18.27 74.62 -24.49
CA GLU A 148 17.23 75.42 -25.14
C GLU A 148 16.87 76.67 -24.30
N ASN A 149 16.75 76.52 -22.98
CA ASN A 149 16.46 77.65 -22.10
C ASN A 149 17.66 78.60 -21.91
N SER A 150 18.92 78.13 -21.90
CA SER A 150 20.09 79.02 -21.90
C SER A 150 20.08 79.92 -23.14
N PHE A 151 19.91 79.32 -24.33
CA PHE A 151 19.92 80.08 -25.58
C PHE A 151 18.76 81.09 -25.69
N ARG A 152 17.57 80.74 -25.15
CA ARG A 152 16.44 81.67 -25.05
C ARG A 152 16.68 82.80 -24.04
N LEU A 153 17.38 82.53 -22.93
CA LEU A 153 17.78 83.55 -21.95
C LEU A 153 18.83 84.49 -22.53
N GLU A 154 19.85 83.97 -23.21
CA GLU A 154 20.91 84.78 -23.85
C GLU A 154 20.35 85.66 -24.98
N MET A 155 19.43 85.13 -25.80
CA MET A 155 18.70 85.96 -26.77
C MET A 155 17.82 87.04 -26.11
N ARG A 156 17.26 86.78 -24.92
CA ARG A 156 16.48 87.79 -24.18
C ARG A 156 17.38 88.84 -23.51
N ILE A 157 18.57 88.46 -23.04
CA ILE A 157 19.57 89.38 -22.50
C ILE A 157 20.04 90.34 -23.60
N ILE A 158 20.46 89.84 -24.76
CA ILE A 158 20.86 90.68 -25.90
C ILE A 158 19.71 91.60 -26.35
N GLY A 159 18.47 91.13 -26.33
CA GLY A 159 17.29 91.95 -26.59
C GLY A 159 17.14 93.12 -25.60
N LEU A 160 17.25 92.83 -24.30
CA LEU A 160 17.15 93.84 -23.24
C LEU A 160 18.35 94.80 -23.20
N GLU A 161 19.54 94.35 -23.58
CA GLU A 161 20.74 95.20 -23.72
C GLU A 161 20.58 96.19 -24.88
N ASN A 162 20.01 95.76 -26.01
CA ASN A 162 19.67 96.65 -27.12
C ASN A 162 18.55 97.64 -26.75
N GLU A 163 17.49 97.18 -26.09
CA GLU A 163 16.41 98.05 -25.56
C GLU A 163 16.97 99.10 -24.58
N LEU A 164 17.93 98.73 -23.72
CA LEU A 164 18.62 99.66 -22.81
C LEU A 164 19.56 100.63 -23.52
N HIS A 165 20.25 100.20 -24.58
CA HIS A 165 21.10 101.09 -25.37
C HIS A 165 20.26 102.13 -26.12
N GLU A 166 19.15 101.70 -26.74
CA GLU A 166 18.22 102.58 -27.43
C GLU A 166 17.53 103.57 -26.46
N ALA A 167 17.15 103.12 -25.27
CA ALA A 167 16.63 103.99 -24.22
C ALA A 167 17.68 105.01 -23.71
N ARG A 168 18.95 104.59 -23.58
CA ARG A 168 20.06 105.48 -23.21
C ARG A 168 20.34 106.52 -24.29
N ASP A 169 20.31 106.13 -25.56
CA ASP A 169 20.57 107.03 -26.68
C ASP A 169 19.43 108.06 -26.84
N LYS A 170 18.16 107.65 -26.70
CA LYS A 170 17.03 108.58 -26.61
C LYS A 170 17.17 109.55 -25.43
N LEU A 171 17.67 109.09 -24.28
CA LEU A 171 17.87 109.95 -23.11
C LEU A 171 19.08 110.90 -23.28
N GLN A 172 20.09 110.49 -24.07
CA GLN A 172 21.21 111.34 -24.51
C GLN A 172 20.73 112.41 -25.51
N GLU A 173 19.80 112.06 -26.41
CA GLU A 173 19.18 112.95 -27.39
C GLU A 173 18.31 114.02 -26.71
N TYR A 174 17.48 113.63 -25.74
CA TYR A 174 16.74 114.57 -24.88
C TYR A 174 17.64 115.46 -24.01
N LYS A 175 18.86 115.02 -23.68
CA LYS A 175 19.82 115.78 -22.88
C LYS A 175 20.64 116.79 -23.71
N ASN A 176 20.69 116.60 -25.03
CA ASN A 176 21.47 117.43 -25.97
C ASN A 176 20.60 118.20 -26.99
N GLY A 177 19.28 118.25 -26.81
CA GLY A 177 18.36 119.13 -27.55
C GLY A 177 18.51 120.62 -27.15
N PRO A 178 18.17 121.58 -28.04
CA PRO A 178 18.75 122.92 -28.00
C PRO A 178 18.23 123.81 -26.87
N LYS A 179 19.16 124.26 -26.01
CA LYS A 179 19.01 125.49 -25.20
C LYS A 179 19.61 126.68 -25.94
N GLU A 180 18.83 127.29 -26.82
CA GLU A 180 19.06 128.66 -27.28
C GLU A 180 17.75 129.46 -27.20
N GLN A 181 17.86 130.79 -27.08
CA GLN A 181 16.76 131.77 -27.03
C GLN A 181 16.00 131.87 -25.69
N CYS A 182 16.51 132.68 -24.76
CA CYS A 182 15.84 133.91 -24.28
C CYS A 182 16.60 134.56 -23.08
N GLU A 183 17.59 135.41 -23.36
CA GLU A 183 17.96 136.51 -22.45
C GLU A 183 18.73 137.61 -23.21
N HIS A 184 17.99 138.54 -23.82
CA HIS A 184 18.49 139.80 -24.38
C HIS A 184 17.35 140.83 -24.36
N LEU A 185 17.71 142.12 -24.27
CA LEU A 185 16.83 143.31 -24.06
C LEU A 185 16.36 143.45 -22.59
N LEU A 186 16.66 144.52 -21.84
CA LEU A 186 17.25 145.82 -22.17
C LEU A 186 18.29 146.30 -21.14
N ASN A 187 19.23 147.13 -21.63
CA ASN A 187 20.04 148.08 -20.85
C ASN A 187 20.09 149.40 -21.65
N SER A 188 20.57 150.49 -21.03
CA SER A 188 20.50 151.89 -21.50
C SER A 188 19.12 152.51 -21.28
N GLU A 189 18.93 153.71 -20.73
CA GLU A 189 19.74 154.95 -20.70
C GLU A 189 19.54 155.67 -19.34
N VAL A 190 20.30 156.67 -18.85
CA VAL A 190 21.48 157.44 -19.29
C VAL A 190 22.12 157.99 -17.98
N LEU A 191 23.42 157.80 -17.74
CA LEU A 191 24.49 158.79 -17.95
C LEU A 191 24.30 160.20 -17.30
N ASP A 192 25.16 160.43 -16.30
CA ASP A 192 26.09 161.58 -16.22
C ASP A 192 25.78 162.84 -15.37
N LEU A 193 26.90 163.46 -14.95
CA LEU A 193 27.12 164.83 -14.44
C LEU A 193 26.62 165.25 -13.05
N SER A 194 27.58 165.27 -12.13
CA SER A 194 27.62 166.11 -10.93
C SER A 194 27.58 167.62 -11.23
N SER A 195 26.89 168.43 -10.42
CA SER A 195 27.46 169.65 -9.78
C SER A 195 26.43 170.48 -8.98
N THR A 196 26.94 171.26 -8.02
CA THR A 196 26.28 172.29 -7.17
C THR A 196 25.24 171.77 -6.16
N THR A 197 25.23 172.10 -4.85
CA THR A 197 25.55 173.30 -4.04
C THR A 197 24.53 174.45 -4.10
N SER A 198 24.02 174.80 -2.90
CA SER A 198 23.31 176.05 -2.54
C SER A 198 21.84 176.23 -2.93
N SER A 199 20.93 175.81 -2.04
CA SER A 199 19.93 176.73 -1.45
C SER A 199 19.34 176.17 -0.14
N LEU A 200 19.11 177.07 0.81
CA LEU A 200 18.50 176.79 2.12
C LEU A 200 16.97 176.72 2.04
N GLU A 201 16.36 176.18 3.09
CA GLU A 201 14.93 176.27 3.49
C GLU A 201 13.89 175.43 2.71
N ILE A 202 12.75 175.16 3.39
CA ILE A 202 11.59 174.34 2.96
C ILE A 202 11.76 172.80 3.09
N LEU A 203 12.33 172.33 4.22
CA LEU A 203 12.50 170.89 4.52
C LEU A 203 11.38 170.17 5.35
N PRO A 204 10.47 170.82 6.13
CA PRO A 204 9.59 170.07 7.05
C PRO A 204 8.18 169.70 6.53
N VAL A 205 7.66 170.35 5.48
CA VAL A 205 6.21 170.29 5.17
C VAL A 205 5.80 169.08 4.29
N LEU A 206 6.69 168.60 3.42
CA LEU A 206 6.39 167.45 2.55
C LEU A 206 6.61 166.10 3.25
N ALA A 207 7.58 166.00 4.15
CA ALA A 207 7.84 164.78 4.93
C ALA A 207 6.62 164.36 5.78
N ASN A 208 5.97 165.31 6.47
CA ASN A 208 4.80 165.03 7.30
C ASN A 208 3.58 164.53 6.50
N ARG A 209 3.41 164.95 5.24
CA ARG A 209 2.32 164.45 4.38
C ARG A 209 2.53 162.99 3.98
N ASN A 210 3.78 162.57 3.77
CA ASN A 210 4.10 161.19 3.45
C ASN A 210 4.02 160.30 4.71
N PHE A 211 4.49 160.79 5.86
CA PHE A 211 4.37 160.08 7.13
C PHE A 211 2.90 159.78 7.49
N THR A 212 2.02 160.79 7.43
CA THR A 212 0.59 160.62 7.72
C THR A 212 -0.15 159.73 6.71
N ALA A 213 0.35 159.58 5.48
CA ALA A 213 -0.18 158.62 4.52
C ALA A 213 0.23 157.17 4.83
N VAL A 214 1.49 156.97 5.24
CA VAL A 214 2.02 155.67 5.68
C VAL A 214 1.39 155.23 7.00
N GLU A 215 1.19 156.15 7.95
CA GLU A 215 0.48 155.89 9.20
C GLU A 215 -0.93 155.36 8.95
N LYS A 216 -1.70 155.98 8.03
CA LYS A 216 -3.03 155.46 7.64
C LYS A 216 -2.98 154.09 6.98
N GLN A 217 -1.97 153.80 6.15
CA GLN A 217 -1.81 152.47 5.58
C GLN A 217 -1.49 151.42 6.65
N ILE A 218 -0.59 151.75 7.58
CA ILE A 218 -0.28 150.91 8.75
C ILE A 218 -1.54 150.68 9.58
N GLU A 219 -2.34 151.71 9.84
CA GLU A 219 -3.60 151.62 10.60
C GLU A 219 -4.63 150.70 9.89
N THR A 220 -4.77 150.81 8.57
CA THR A 220 -5.64 149.89 7.79
C THR A 220 -5.12 148.44 7.77
N LEU A 221 -3.81 148.23 7.71
CA LEU A 221 -3.20 146.89 7.75
C LEU A 221 -3.26 146.28 9.17
N GLN A 222 -3.11 147.11 10.21
CA GLN A 222 -3.31 146.74 11.61
C GLN A 222 -4.77 146.37 11.90
N ALA A 223 -5.74 146.97 11.21
CA ALA A 223 -7.14 146.56 11.27
C ALA A 223 -7.44 145.24 10.53
N TYR A 224 -6.71 144.92 9.46
CA TYR A 224 -6.89 143.68 8.68
C TYR A 224 -6.15 142.45 9.24
N LEU A 225 -5.03 142.66 9.93
CA LEU A 225 -4.24 141.61 10.60
C LEU A 225 -5.02 140.75 11.62
N PRO A 226 -5.89 141.27 12.51
CA PRO A 226 -6.66 140.43 13.42
C PRO A 226 -7.65 139.51 12.71
N ASP A 227 -8.30 139.98 11.64
CA ASP A 227 -9.26 139.17 10.88
C ASP A 227 -8.56 137.99 10.17
N GLN A 228 -7.43 138.24 9.52
CA GLN A 228 -6.60 137.17 8.94
C GLN A 228 -6.08 136.20 10.01
N LYS A 229 -5.74 136.70 11.21
CA LYS A 229 -5.31 135.85 12.33
C LYS A 229 -6.45 134.97 12.86
N VAL A 230 -7.68 135.47 12.88
CA VAL A 230 -8.89 134.67 13.21
C VAL A 230 -9.19 133.65 12.12
N GLU A 231 -9.08 134.01 10.85
CA GLU A 231 -9.26 133.09 9.72
C GLU A 231 -8.24 131.95 9.73
N ILE A 232 -6.95 132.25 9.95
CA ILE A 232 -5.88 131.25 10.14
C ILE A 232 -6.17 130.37 11.37
N GLY A 233 -6.67 130.94 12.46
CA GLY A 233 -7.09 130.19 13.66
C GLY A 233 -8.21 129.20 13.35
N ASN A 234 -9.28 129.65 12.71
CA ASN A 234 -10.43 128.82 12.32
C ASN A 234 -10.03 127.72 11.33
N LEU A 235 -9.14 128.02 10.36
CA LEU A 235 -8.60 127.04 9.43
C LEU A 235 -7.71 126.01 10.14
N MET A 236 -6.93 126.42 11.14
CA MET A 236 -6.10 125.53 11.94
C MET A 236 -6.96 124.61 12.83
N GLU A 237 -8.01 125.13 13.45
CA GLU A 237 -9.00 124.30 14.19
C GLU A 237 -9.74 123.34 13.26
N ALA A 238 -10.14 123.78 12.06
CA ALA A 238 -10.78 122.90 11.07
C ALA A 238 -9.82 121.80 10.58
N MET A 239 -8.53 122.12 10.40
CA MET A 239 -7.50 121.15 10.05
C MET A 239 -7.21 120.16 11.19
N GLU A 240 -7.21 120.62 12.44
CA GLU A 240 -7.07 119.75 13.62
C GLU A 240 -8.30 118.84 13.80
N ALA A 241 -9.51 119.35 13.55
CA ALA A 241 -10.74 118.57 13.56
C ALA A 241 -10.74 117.49 12.45
N ALA A 242 -10.31 117.84 11.23
CA ALA A 242 -10.13 116.88 10.14
C ALA A 242 -9.05 115.83 10.46
N ALA A 243 -7.93 116.23 11.04
CA ALA A 243 -6.88 115.30 11.48
C ALA A 243 -7.41 114.30 12.52
N LYS A 244 -8.14 114.76 13.55
CA LYS A 244 -8.80 113.89 14.54
C LYS A 244 -9.85 112.97 13.90
N GLN A 245 -10.57 113.43 12.88
CA GLN A 245 -11.51 112.58 12.14
C GLN A 245 -10.77 111.44 11.41
N PHE A 246 -9.67 111.74 10.72
CA PHE A 246 -8.87 110.71 10.05
C PHE A 246 -8.19 109.77 11.04
N GLU A 247 -7.70 110.25 12.18
CA GLU A 247 -7.08 109.43 13.23
C GLU A 247 -8.09 108.45 13.86
N ASN A 248 -9.33 108.89 14.09
CA ASN A 248 -10.43 108.02 14.49
C ASN A 248 -10.81 107.00 13.39
N GLU A 249 -10.83 107.42 12.12
CA GLU A 249 -11.15 106.53 11.00
C GLU A 249 -10.06 105.45 10.81
N ILE A 250 -8.78 105.83 10.88
CA ILE A 250 -7.62 104.92 10.90
C ILE A 250 -7.73 103.95 12.07
N SER A 251 -7.99 104.44 13.29
CA SER A 251 -8.16 103.59 14.48
C SER A 251 -9.28 102.56 14.32
N SER A 252 -10.40 102.95 13.68
CA SER A 252 -11.51 102.04 13.38
C SER A 252 -11.14 100.99 12.33
N ARG A 253 -10.39 101.36 11.29
CA ARG A 253 -9.86 100.44 10.27
C ARG A 253 -8.84 99.47 10.86
N ASP A 254 -7.96 99.94 11.74
CA ASP A 254 -6.97 99.10 12.44
C ASP A 254 -7.64 98.08 13.38
N HIS A 255 -8.76 98.45 14.02
CA HIS A 255 -9.57 97.51 14.79
C HIS A 255 -10.14 96.40 13.89
N ILE A 256 -10.77 96.77 12.78
CA ILE A 256 -11.32 95.82 11.78
C ILE A 256 -10.21 94.92 11.19
N ILE A 257 -9.05 95.48 10.86
CA ILE A 257 -7.88 94.72 10.38
C ILE A 257 -7.40 93.73 11.45
N LYS A 258 -7.45 94.10 12.74
CA LYS A 258 -7.10 93.21 13.84
C LYS A 258 -8.11 92.06 13.99
N GLU A 259 -9.41 92.32 13.84
CA GLU A 259 -10.45 91.28 13.83
C GLU A 259 -10.30 90.31 12.64
N TYR A 260 -10.04 90.82 11.42
CA TYR A 260 -9.77 89.94 10.28
C TYR A 260 -8.49 89.12 10.46
N LYS A 261 -7.43 89.70 11.06
CA LYS A 261 -6.20 88.96 11.38
C LYS A 261 -6.42 87.84 12.40
N THR A 262 -7.20 88.07 13.46
CA THR A 262 -7.52 87.01 14.44
C THR A 262 -8.41 85.92 13.84
N TRP A 263 -9.39 86.30 13.00
CA TRP A 263 -10.24 85.34 12.29
C TRP A 263 -9.46 84.49 11.28
N LEU A 264 -8.59 85.10 10.47
CA LEU A 264 -7.70 84.38 9.55
C LEU A 264 -6.73 83.46 10.30
N GLY A 265 -6.17 83.91 11.43
CA GLY A 265 -5.32 83.07 12.28
C GLY A 265 -6.06 81.88 12.90
N ALA A 266 -7.32 82.07 13.31
CA ALA A 266 -8.16 80.98 13.81
C ALA A 266 -8.49 79.95 12.71
N ILE A 267 -8.74 80.40 11.48
CA ILE A 267 -8.93 79.51 10.32
C ILE A 267 -7.64 78.76 10.00
N LEU A 268 -6.50 79.45 9.93
CA LEU A 268 -5.21 78.82 9.61
C LEU A 268 -4.87 77.72 10.62
N ASN A 269 -5.03 78.00 11.93
CA ASN A 269 -4.83 77.00 12.99
C ASN A 269 -5.80 75.81 12.85
N LYS A 270 -7.06 76.06 12.46
CA LYS A 270 -8.03 74.98 12.23
C LYS A 270 -7.66 74.14 11.00
N SER A 271 -7.19 74.74 9.92
CA SER A 271 -6.68 74.02 8.75
C SER A 271 -5.46 73.18 9.09
N ILE A 272 -4.53 73.69 9.91
CA ILE A 272 -3.37 72.93 10.39
C ILE A 272 -3.79 71.73 11.26
N SER A 273 -4.80 71.90 12.13
CA SER A 273 -5.37 70.77 12.91
C SER A 273 -5.94 69.68 11.99
N ILE A 274 -6.73 70.07 10.98
CA ILE A 274 -7.32 69.13 10.02
C ILE A 274 -6.23 68.39 9.22
N ILE A 275 -5.18 69.08 8.78
CA ILE A 275 -4.06 68.44 8.06
C ILE A 275 -3.34 67.42 8.95
N ALA A 276 -3.12 67.72 10.23
CA ALA A 276 -2.51 66.79 11.18
C ALA A 276 -3.42 65.59 11.50
N GLU A 277 -4.74 65.80 11.57
CA GLU A 277 -5.74 64.74 11.72
C GLU A 277 -5.79 63.84 10.48
N ASP A 278 -5.76 64.41 9.26
CA ASP A 278 -5.69 63.66 7.99
C ASP A 278 -4.39 62.86 7.87
N GLU A 279 -3.24 63.42 8.26
CA GLU A 279 -1.94 62.72 8.28
C GLU A 279 -1.98 61.52 9.25
N GLN A 280 -2.54 61.70 10.45
CA GLN A 280 -2.76 60.61 11.40
C GLN A 280 -3.70 59.53 10.83
N ILE A 281 -4.77 59.91 10.12
CA ILE A 281 -5.69 58.95 9.48
C ILE A 281 -4.99 58.15 8.37
N VAL A 282 -4.09 58.78 7.60
CA VAL A 282 -3.27 58.11 6.57
C VAL A 282 -2.31 57.09 7.20
N ASP A 283 -1.65 57.46 8.31
CA ASP A 283 -0.78 56.55 9.06
C ASP A 283 -1.57 55.37 9.66
N GLU A 284 -2.74 55.62 10.26
CA GLU A 284 -3.57 54.54 10.79
C GLU A 284 -4.11 53.62 9.70
N LYS A 285 -4.46 54.18 8.53
CA LYS A 285 -4.87 53.41 7.34
C LYS A 285 -3.75 52.50 6.86
N SER A 286 -2.53 53.00 6.67
CA SER A 286 -1.40 52.19 6.21
C SER A 286 -1.06 51.08 7.21
N ARG A 287 -1.13 51.36 8.52
CA ARG A 287 -0.96 50.37 9.59
C ARG A 287 -2.05 49.29 9.57
N LEU A 288 -3.29 49.63 9.24
CA LEU A 288 -4.37 48.65 9.10
C LEU A 288 -4.23 47.82 7.81
N GLU A 289 -3.75 48.42 6.72
CA GLU A 289 -3.48 47.75 5.45
C GLU A 289 -2.36 46.70 5.58
N ILE A 290 -1.27 47.03 6.28
CA ILE A 290 -0.21 46.06 6.63
C ILE A 290 -0.78 44.89 7.45
N LYS A 291 -1.58 45.17 8.48
CA LYS A 291 -2.21 44.11 9.31
C LYS A 291 -3.19 43.24 8.53
N ALA A 292 -3.89 43.81 7.55
CA ALA A 292 -4.77 43.03 6.67
C ALA A 292 -3.95 42.05 5.81
N LEU A 293 -2.85 42.51 5.22
CA LEU A 293 -1.92 41.65 4.45
C LEU A 293 -1.29 40.54 5.30
N GLU A 294 -0.87 40.86 6.53
CA GLU A 294 -0.37 39.86 7.51
C GLU A 294 -1.42 38.78 7.81
N GLN A 295 -2.68 39.17 8.01
CA GLN A 295 -3.78 38.24 8.25
C GLN A 295 -4.12 37.41 7.01
N GLU A 296 -4.10 37.99 5.81
CA GLU A 296 -4.28 37.26 4.55
C GLU A 296 -3.18 36.20 4.35
N GLN A 297 -1.92 36.54 4.64
CA GLN A 297 -0.82 35.58 4.60
C GLN A 297 -1.00 34.45 5.62
N MET A 298 -1.35 34.78 6.87
CA MET A 298 -1.64 33.76 7.90
C MET A 298 -2.80 32.82 7.48
N ILE A 299 -3.84 33.37 6.85
CA ILE A 299 -4.96 32.58 6.31
C ILE A 299 -4.51 31.65 5.18
N LEU A 300 -3.61 32.11 4.29
CA LEU A 300 -3.02 31.28 3.23
C LEU A 300 -2.17 30.13 3.81
N GLU A 301 -1.35 30.40 4.82
CA GLU A 301 -0.53 29.39 5.50
C GLU A 301 -1.40 28.35 6.22
N LEU A 302 -2.45 28.78 6.95
CA LEU A 302 -3.41 27.88 7.59
C LEU A 302 -4.18 27.03 6.57
N LYS A 303 -4.58 27.61 5.43
CA LYS A 303 -5.19 26.86 4.31
C LYS A 303 -4.23 25.81 3.73
N ALA A 304 -2.96 26.14 3.56
CA ALA A 304 -1.94 25.21 3.08
C ALA A 304 -1.69 24.06 4.05
N LEU A 305 -1.60 24.35 5.36
CA LEU A 305 -1.46 23.35 6.42
C LEU A 305 -2.69 22.43 6.50
N ALA A 306 -3.90 22.98 6.38
CA ALA A 306 -5.14 22.21 6.34
C ALA A 306 -5.24 21.30 5.09
N ALA A 307 -4.82 21.79 3.92
CA ALA A 307 -4.74 20.99 2.71
C ALA A 307 -3.70 19.86 2.83
N HIS A 308 -2.54 20.14 3.44
CA HIS A 308 -1.49 19.16 3.69
C HIS A 308 -1.94 18.06 4.68
N SER A 309 -2.57 18.44 5.80
CA SER A 309 -3.08 17.48 6.79
C SER A 309 -4.23 16.64 6.21
N SER A 310 -5.15 17.25 5.46
CA SER A 310 -6.21 16.54 4.73
C SER A 310 -5.64 15.51 3.73
N LYS A 311 -4.63 15.90 2.94
CA LYS A 311 -3.93 14.99 2.02
C LYS A 311 -3.28 13.81 2.75
N ARG A 312 -2.64 14.06 3.90
CA ARG A 312 -2.05 13.02 4.75
C ARG A 312 -3.11 12.06 5.31
N LEU A 313 -4.22 12.58 5.81
CA LEU A 313 -5.34 11.76 6.30
C LEU A 313 -5.95 10.90 5.19
N LEU A 314 -6.04 11.39 3.95
CA LEU A 314 -6.46 10.59 2.80
C LEU A 314 -5.47 9.47 2.48
N GLN A 315 -4.15 9.73 2.55
CA GLN A 315 -3.13 8.69 2.36
C GLN A 315 -3.18 7.62 3.47
N GLU A 316 -3.35 8.03 4.74
CA GLU A 316 -3.51 7.12 5.87
C GLU A 316 -4.80 6.30 5.74
N LYS A 317 -5.91 6.90 5.29
CA LYS A 317 -7.17 6.20 4.95
C LYS A 317 -6.93 5.12 3.88
N TYR A 318 -6.37 5.46 2.73
CA TYR A 318 -6.12 4.48 1.66
C TYR A 318 -5.18 3.35 2.11
N ALA A 319 -4.18 3.65 2.94
CA ALA A 319 -3.30 2.64 3.52
C ALA A 319 -4.02 1.69 4.50
N LEU A 320 -5.00 2.19 5.26
CA LEU A 320 -5.86 1.38 6.12
C LEU A 320 -6.86 0.54 5.30
N GLU A 321 -7.46 1.09 4.24
CA GLU A 321 -8.35 0.37 3.32
C GLU A 321 -7.62 -0.79 2.60
N ALA A 322 -6.36 -0.58 2.19
CA ALA A 322 -5.51 -1.63 1.64
C ALA A 322 -5.18 -2.73 2.67
N LYS A 323 -4.87 -2.36 3.91
CA LYS A 323 -4.66 -3.33 5.02
C LYS A 323 -5.93 -4.12 5.34
N LEU A 324 -7.10 -3.47 5.38
CA LEU A 324 -8.39 -4.11 5.57
C LEU A 324 -8.69 -5.10 4.44
N SER A 325 -8.43 -4.72 3.19
CA SER A 325 -8.61 -5.60 2.02
C SER A 325 -7.71 -6.85 2.10
N SER A 326 -6.43 -6.68 2.46
CA SER A 326 -5.50 -7.79 2.68
C SER A 326 -5.94 -8.71 3.84
N LEU A 327 -6.37 -8.13 4.96
CA LEU A 327 -6.90 -8.88 6.10
C LEU A 327 -8.18 -9.64 5.73
N MET A 328 -9.07 -9.04 4.93
CA MET A 328 -10.29 -9.68 4.45
C MET A 328 -10.00 -10.87 3.53
N VAL A 329 -9.04 -10.74 2.60
CA VAL A 329 -8.58 -11.86 1.75
C VAL A 329 -7.99 -12.99 2.59
N SER A 330 -7.13 -12.67 3.56
CA SER A 330 -6.55 -13.70 4.43
C SER A 330 -7.61 -14.38 5.31
N SER A 331 -8.53 -13.63 5.91
CA SER A 331 -9.69 -14.13 6.67
C SER A 331 -10.54 -15.09 5.84
N ASN A 332 -10.91 -14.70 4.61
CA ASN A 332 -11.63 -15.57 3.67
C ASN A 332 -10.85 -16.86 3.35
N SER A 333 -9.52 -16.78 3.22
CA SER A 333 -8.68 -17.96 3.00
C SER A 333 -8.65 -18.91 4.21
N TYR A 334 -8.70 -18.38 5.44
CA TYR A 334 -8.79 -19.19 6.66
C TYR A 334 -10.18 -19.82 6.81
N TRP A 335 -11.24 -19.09 6.49
CA TRP A 335 -12.60 -19.62 6.49
C TRP A 335 -12.78 -20.76 5.46
N ALA A 336 -12.22 -20.61 4.26
CA ALA A 336 -12.20 -21.68 3.26
C ALA A 336 -11.42 -22.92 3.75
N LYS A 337 -10.27 -22.73 4.41
CA LYS A 337 -9.51 -23.84 5.05
C LYS A 337 -10.31 -24.52 6.15
N LEU A 338 -11.00 -23.75 7.00
CA LEU A 338 -11.88 -24.28 8.05
C LEU A 338 -13.00 -25.14 7.45
N GLN A 339 -13.69 -24.69 6.40
CA GLN A 339 -14.71 -25.51 5.73
C GLN A 339 -14.17 -26.83 5.16
N VAL A 340 -12.95 -26.83 4.62
CA VAL A 340 -12.31 -28.07 4.12
C VAL A 340 -12.00 -29.02 5.28
N LEU A 341 -11.49 -28.50 6.40
CA LEU A 341 -11.22 -29.30 7.61
C LEU A 341 -12.52 -29.84 8.23
N GLU A 342 -13.58 -29.04 8.34
CA GLU A 342 -14.90 -29.48 8.80
C GLU A 342 -15.47 -30.63 7.94
N LYS A 343 -15.33 -30.54 6.62
CA LYS A 343 -15.72 -31.63 5.70
C LYS A 343 -14.88 -32.88 5.93
N ARG A 344 -13.56 -32.75 6.12
CA ARG A 344 -12.68 -33.90 6.38
C ARG A 344 -12.93 -34.54 7.75
N VAL A 345 -13.26 -33.76 8.78
CA VAL A 345 -13.66 -34.27 10.10
C VAL A 345 -14.95 -35.09 9.98
N LYS A 346 -16.01 -34.55 9.35
CA LYS A 346 -17.26 -35.28 9.12
C LYS A 346 -17.05 -36.57 8.32
N GLN A 347 -16.14 -36.55 7.35
CA GLN A 347 -15.75 -37.76 6.60
C GLN A 347 -15.02 -38.77 7.50
N LEU A 348 -14.04 -38.34 8.31
CA LEU A 348 -13.30 -39.20 9.24
C LEU A 348 -14.21 -39.81 10.32
N GLU A 349 -15.20 -39.06 10.81
CA GLU A 349 -16.22 -39.55 11.74
C GLU A 349 -17.08 -40.65 11.11
N ALA A 350 -17.51 -40.47 9.86
CA ALA A 350 -18.23 -41.49 9.10
C ALA A 350 -17.36 -42.72 8.77
N GLU A 351 -16.08 -42.53 8.43
CA GLU A 351 -15.11 -43.61 8.22
C GLU A 351 -14.88 -44.41 9.52
N LYS A 352 -14.65 -43.72 10.64
CA LYS A 352 -14.54 -44.33 11.98
C LYS A 352 -15.80 -45.11 12.35
N PHE A 353 -16.99 -44.54 12.14
CA PHE A 353 -18.24 -45.21 12.46
C PHE A 353 -18.41 -46.51 11.67
N LYS A 354 -18.12 -46.50 10.36
CA LYS A 354 -18.14 -47.71 9.50
C LYS A 354 -17.17 -48.78 10.00
N VAL A 355 -15.93 -48.41 10.32
CA VAL A 355 -14.93 -49.36 10.84
C VAL A 355 -15.37 -49.93 12.18
N CYS A 356 -15.92 -49.13 13.09
CA CYS A 356 -16.45 -49.59 14.37
C CYS A 356 -17.67 -50.52 14.22
N THR A 357 -18.57 -50.27 13.26
CA THR A 357 -19.71 -51.17 13.01
C THR A 357 -19.27 -52.50 12.38
N GLU A 358 -18.28 -52.47 11.49
CA GLU A 358 -17.77 -53.68 10.85
C GLU A 358 -16.95 -54.52 11.82
N SER A 359 -16.10 -53.91 12.66
CA SER A 359 -15.36 -54.64 13.68
C SER A 359 -16.28 -55.20 14.77
N ALA A 360 -17.33 -54.48 15.17
CA ALA A 360 -18.36 -55.01 16.07
C ALA A 360 -19.09 -56.21 15.45
N ARG A 361 -19.42 -56.16 14.15
CA ARG A 361 -20.01 -57.30 13.42
C ARG A 361 -19.08 -58.51 13.42
N GLN A 362 -17.80 -58.32 13.10
CA GLN A 362 -16.79 -59.39 13.11
C GLN A 362 -16.58 -59.99 14.50
N ILE A 363 -16.60 -59.17 15.56
CA ILE A 363 -16.55 -59.66 16.94
C ILE A 363 -17.76 -60.56 17.25
N ILE A 364 -18.97 -60.14 16.90
CA ILE A 364 -20.20 -60.95 17.10
C ILE A 364 -20.10 -62.29 16.35
N GLU A 365 -19.66 -62.28 15.09
CA GLU A 365 -19.51 -63.50 14.28
C GLU A 365 -18.44 -64.45 14.87
N LEU A 366 -17.30 -63.92 15.32
CA LEU A 366 -16.26 -64.71 15.99
C LEU A 366 -16.75 -65.26 17.34
N THR A 367 -17.47 -64.48 18.14
CA THR A 367 -18.07 -64.94 19.39
C THR A 367 -19.07 -66.07 19.15
N GLN A 368 -19.95 -65.96 18.16
CA GLN A 368 -20.87 -67.04 17.77
C GLN A 368 -20.13 -68.31 17.32
N SER A 369 -19.04 -68.14 16.56
CA SER A 369 -18.20 -69.28 16.13
C SER A 369 -17.51 -69.97 17.33
N LEU A 370 -17.06 -69.18 18.31
CA LEU A 370 -16.42 -69.66 19.54
C LEU A 370 -17.44 -70.38 20.44
N GLU A 371 -18.66 -69.85 20.57
CA GLU A 371 -19.77 -70.51 21.27
C GLU A 371 -20.11 -71.85 20.63
N ALA A 372 -20.19 -71.93 19.30
CA ALA A 372 -20.44 -73.18 18.57
C ALA A 372 -19.31 -74.22 18.78
N VAL A 373 -18.04 -73.80 18.77
CA VAL A 373 -16.90 -74.67 19.07
C VAL A 373 -16.91 -75.11 20.54
N ASN A 374 -17.21 -74.22 21.47
CA ASN A 374 -17.32 -74.54 22.90
C ASN A 374 -18.45 -75.56 23.16
N LEU A 375 -19.62 -75.41 22.53
CA LEU A 375 -20.69 -76.40 22.58
C LEU A 375 -20.20 -77.77 22.06
N LYS A 376 -19.47 -77.81 20.93
CA LYS A 376 -18.89 -79.05 20.41
C LYS A 376 -17.85 -79.66 21.37
N VAL A 377 -17.02 -78.85 22.03
CA VAL A 377 -16.07 -79.32 23.05
C VAL A 377 -16.80 -79.92 24.24
N VAL A 378 -17.88 -79.30 24.72
CA VAL A 378 -18.72 -79.85 25.82
C VAL A 378 -19.36 -81.18 25.40
N MET A 379 -19.90 -81.28 24.18
CA MET A 379 -20.44 -82.53 23.65
C MET A 379 -19.38 -83.64 23.61
N LEU A 380 -18.21 -83.37 23.02
CA LEU A 380 -17.09 -84.33 22.96
C LEU A 380 -16.54 -84.69 24.35
N GLN A 381 -16.61 -83.78 25.32
CA GLN A 381 -16.28 -84.09 26.72
C GLN A 381 -17.30 -85.03 27.35
N SER A 382 -18.60 -84.85 27.07
CA SER A 382 -19.64 -85.79 27.54
C SER A 382 -19.50 -87.17 26.90
N GLU A 383 -19.27 -87.26 25.58
CA GLU A 383 -18.99 -88.51 24.88
C GLU A 383 -17.73 -89.21 25.43
N LYS A 384 -16.66 -88.45 25.72
CA LYS A 384 -15.44 -88.97 26.35
C LYS A 384 -15.73 -89.58 27.73
N GLU A 385 -16.49 -88.89 28.57
CA GLU A 385 -16.81 -89.39 29.92
C GLU A 385 -17.86 -90.54 29.89
N GLU A 386 -18.65 -90.67 28.81
CA GLU A 386 -19.51 -91.85 28.55
C GLU A 386 -18.72 -93.07 28.04
N LEU A 387 -17.72 -92.87 27.17
CA LEU A 387 -16.85 -93.94 26.66
C LEU A 387 -15.84 -94.43 27.71
N LYS A 388 -15.41 -93.55 28.62
CA LYS A 388 -14.48 -93.85 29.72
C LYS A 388 -14.84 -95.07 30.56
N PRO A 389 -16.07 -95.24 31.12
CA PRO A 389 -16.46 -96.45 31.82
C PRO A 389 -16.54 -97.68 30.90
N GLN A 390 -16.85 -97.53 29.61
CA GLN A 390 -16.82 -98.64 28.65
C GLN A 390 -15.38 -99.15 28.43
N VAL A 391 -14.42 -98.23 28.31
CA VAL A 391 -12.99 -98.57 28.21
C VAL A 391 -12.49 -99.19 29.52
N SER A 392 -12.86 -98.64 30.69
CA SER A 392 -12.53 -99.26 31.98
C SER A 392 -13.06 -100.68 32.08
N LYS A 393 -14.32 -100.92 31.67
CA LYS A 393 -14.90 -102.27 31.65
C LYS A 393 -14.14 -103.20 30.70
N LEU A 394 -13.87 -102.79 29.46
CA LEU A 394 -13.11 -103.64 28.52
C LEU A 394 -11.68 -103.93 29.02
N VAL A 395 -11.06 -103.03 29.77
CA VAL A 395 -9.76 -103.25 30.41
C VAL A 395 -9.86 -104.24 31.59
N GLU A 396 -10.97 -104.23 32.33
CA GLU A 396 -11.26 -105.25 33.35
C GLU A 396 -11.55 -106.62 32.71
N ASP A 397 -12.34 -106.65 31.63
CA ASP A 397 -12.66 -107.86 30.86
C ASP A 397 -11.38 -108.48 30.24
N ILE A 398 -10.47 -107.67 29.67
CA ILE A 398 -9.18 -108.15 29.14
C ILE A 398 -8.27 -108.69 30.25
N LYS A 399 -8.20 -108.03 31.41
CA LYS A 399 -7.40 -108.54 32.54
C LYS A 399 -7.92 -109.89 33.04
N ALA A 400 -9.23 -110.04 33.17
CA ALA A 400 -9.84 -111.32 33.53
C ALA A 400 -9.57 -112.40 32.46
N GLN A 401 -9.44 -112.01 31.18
CA GLN A 401 -9.00 -112.92 30.11
C GLN A 401 -7.48 -113.20 30.14
N ASP A 402 -6.64 -112.28 30.61
CA ASP A 402 -5.19 -112.49 30.80
C ASP A 402 -4.87 -113.32 32.07
N ASP A 403 -5.81 -113.44 33.01
CA ASP A 403 -5.70 -114.36 34.16
C ASP A 403 -5.96 -115.84 33.76
N ASP A 404 -6.86 -116.10 32.80
CA ASP A 404 -7.17 -117.44 32.23
C ASP A 404 -5.94 -118.19 31.65
N PRO A 405 -5.06 -117.59 30.82
CA PRO A 405 -3.84 -118.26 30.36
C PRO A 405 -2.82 -118.50 31.47
N ALA A 406 -2.90 -117.81 32.62
CA ALA A 406 -2.05 -118.12 33.77
C ALA A 406 -2.52 -119.43 34.46
N GLU A 407 -3.83 -119.64 34.61
CA GLU A 407 -4.39 -120.92 35.06
C GLU A 407 -4.11 -122.05 34.04
N VAL A 408 -4.20 -121.77 32.74
CA VAL A 408 -3.85 -122.74 31.68
C VAL A 408 -2.35 -123.06 31.66
N ASP A 409 -1.46 -122.08 31.88
CA ASP A 409 -0.01 -122.31 31.99
C ASP A 409 0.34 -123.13 33.24
N GLU A 410 -0.37 -122.95 34.36
CA GLU A 410 -0.21 -123.78 35.57
C GLU A 410 -0.65 -125.23 35.29
N HIS A 411 -1.82 -125.45 34.70
CA HIS A 411 -2.25 -126.79 34.25
C HIS A 411 -1.33 -127.42 33.20
N LEU A 412 -0.76 -126.62 32.28
CA LEU A 412 0.22 -127.10 31.31
C LEU A 412 1.52 -127.52 31.99
N GLN A 413 1.96 -126.82 33.04
CA GLN A 413 3.09 -127.23 33.87
C GLN A 413 2.81 -128.53 34.62
N GLU A 414 1.62 -128.69 35.23
CA GLU A 414 1.19 -129.94 35.87
C GLU A 414 1.22 -131.12 34.89
N LEU A 415 0.58 -130.97 33.72
CA LEU A 415 0.51 -132.01 32.69
C LEU A 415 1.89 -132.39 32.14
N ASN A 416 2.79 -131.42 31.94
CA ASN A 416 4.18 -131.69 31.55
C ASN A 416 4.93 -132.50 32.62
N LEU A 417 4.64 -132.25 33.91
CA LEU A 417 5.22 -132.98 35.04
C LEU A 417 4.68 -134.43 35.10
N GLU A 418 3.41 -134.66 34.75
CA GLU A 418 2.86 -136.01 34.57
C GLU A 418 3.46 -136.74 33.36
N HIS A 419 3.58 -136.08 32.20
CA HIS A 419 4.22 -136.65 31.02
C HIS A 419 5.69 -137.04 31.29
N ALA A 420 6.44 -136.22 32.04
CA ALA A 420 7.81 -136.55 32.44
C ALA A 420 7.90 -137.84 33.29
N LYS A 421 6.97 -138.03 34.25
CA LYS A 421 6.87 -139.28 35.02
C LYS A 421 6.55 -140.48 34.12
N LEU A 422 5.58 -140.33 33.22
CA LEU A 422 5.15 -141.40 32.33
C LEU A 422 6.25 -141.84 31.35
N ILE A 423 7.05 -140.89 30.86
CA ILE A 423 8.25 -141.17 30.05
C ILE A 423 9.28 -141.97 30.87
N GLN A 424 9.54 -141.60 32.12
CA GLN A 424 10.47 -142.32 32.99
C GLN A 424 9.99 -143.75 33.29
N GLU A 425 8.69 -143.96 33.49
CA GLU A 425 8.10 -145.31 33.61
C GLU A 425 8.25 -146.12 32.31
N PHE A 426 8.00 -145.49 31.16
CA PHE A 426 8.19 -146.14 29.85
C PHE A 426 9.65 -146.53 29.59
N GLU A 427 10.62 -145.67 29.90
CA GLU A 427 12.05 -146.01 29.79
C GLU A 427 12.44 -147.19 30.68
N ASN A 428 11.90 -147.26 31.90
CA ASN A 428 12.14 -148.39 32.80
C ASN A 428 11.52 -149.69 32.27
N ALA A 429 10.30 -149.64 31.71
CA ALA A 429 9.68 -150.77 31.04
C ALA A 429 10.47 -151.21 29.78
N GLN A 430 11.05 -150.26 29.04
CA GLN A 430 11.88 -150.54 27.87
C GLN A 430 13.20 -151.24 28.26
N LYS A 431 13.85 -150.82 29.36
CA LYS A 431 15.03 -151.51 29.92
C LYS A 431 14.70 -152.96 30.29
N ALA A 432 13.61 -153.19 31.03
CA ALA A 432 13.15 -154.54 31.37
C ALA A 432 12.84 -155.39 30.12
N SER A 433 12.28 -154.79 29.07
CA SER A 433 12.06 -155.47 27.78
C SER A 433 13.36 -155.88 27.08
N LEU A 434 14.41 -155.05 27.16
CA LEU A 434 15.73 -155.37 26.61
C LEU A 434 16.41 -156.51 27.38
N GLU A 435 16.34 -156.50 28.72
CA GLU A 435 16.82 -157.59 29.58
C GLU A 435 16.11 -158.92 29.25
N LEU A 436 14.79 -158.88 29.08
CA LEU A 436 14.02 -160.06 28.68
C LEU A 436 14.46 -160.58 27.29
N LYS A 437 14.68 -159.68 26.31
CA LYS A 437 15.16 -160.05 24.97
C LYS A 437 16.55 -160.68 25.00
N THR A 438 17.46 -160.21 25.86
CA THR A 438 18.76 -160.88 26.05
C THR A 438 18.59 -162.28 26.65
N ARG A 439 17.69 -162.43 27.64
CA ARG A 439 17.42 -163.74 28.24
C ARG A 439 16.75 -164.73 27.28
N VAL A 440 15.89 -164.26 26.38
CA VAL A 440 15.33 -165.09 25.30
C VAL A 440 16.44 -165.59 24.38
N ARG A 441 17.38 -164.73 23.96
CA ARG A 441 18.50 -165.13 23.09
C ARG A 441 19.39 -166.20 23.74
N GLU A 442 19.70 -166.06 25.03
CA GLU A 442 20.45 -167.08 25.77
C GLU A 442 19.74 -168.45 25.81
N LEU A 443 18.41 -168.45 25.91
CA LEU A 443 17.61 -169.67 25.87
C LEU A 443 17.52 -170.25 24.46
N GLU A 444 17.46 -169.41 23.41
CA GLU A 444 17.53 -169.83 22.01
C GLU A 444 18.87 -170.52 21.69
N ASP A 445 19.99 -169.93 22.13
CA ASP A 445 21.33 -170.52 22.00
C ASP A 445 21.44 -171.89 22.70
N GLU A 446 20.82 -172.03 23.88
CA GLU A 446 20.84 -173.29 24.63
C GLU A 446 19.94 -174.36 24.00
N VAL A 447 18.79 -173.98 23.46
CA VAL A 447 17.94 -174.89 22.66
C VAL A 447 18.66 -175.33 21.38
N GLU A 448 19.48 -174.47 20.76
CA GLU A 448 20.29 -174.86 19.61
C GLU A 448 21.40 -175.86 19.99
N ARG A 449 22.09 -175.68 21.13
CA ARG A 449 23.01 -176.69 21.67
C ARG A 449 22.33 -178.04 21.88
N GLN A 450 21.11 -178.04 22.42
CA GLN A 450 20.32 -179.26 22.60
C GLN A 450 19.93 -179.90 21.27
N ARG A 451 19.58 -179.13 20.24
CA ARG A 451 19.33 -179.64 18.88
C ARG A 451 20.55 -180.35 18.30
N VAL A 452 21.75 -179.76 18.40
CA VAL A 452 23.00 -180.36 17.89
C VAL A 452 23.29 -181.70 18.58
N LEU A 453 23.18 -181.77 19.91
CA LEU A 453 23.36 -183.01 20.67
C LEU A 453 22.36 -184.12 20.26
N ILE A 454 21.10 -183.75 19.96
CA ILE A 454 20.10 -184.69 19.46
C ILE A 454 20.42 -185.16 18.03
N MET A 455 20.94 -184.28 17.18
CA MET A 455 21.35 -184.62 15.81
C MET A 455 22.51 -185.62 15.78
N ASP A 456 23.56 -185.40 16.57
CA ASP A 456 24.70 -186.32 16.66
C ASP A 456 24.27 -187.71 17.19
N GLY A 457 23.43 -187.72 18.23
CA GLY A 457 22.83 -188.95 18.76
C GLY A 457 21.91 -189.68 17.76
N ALA A 458 21.31 -188.97 16.81
CA ALA A 458 20.53 -189.56 15.73
C ALA A 458 21.40 -190.07 14.58
N GLU A 459 22.51 -189.39 14.26
CA GLU A 459 23.47 -189.83 13.23
C GLU A 459 24.20 -191.11 13.65
N GLY A 460 24.61 -191.22 14.91
CA GLY A 460 25.17 -192.46 15.45
C GLY A 460 24.21 -193.66 15.33
N LYS A 461 22.91 -193.45 15.56
CA LYS A 461 21.87 -194.49 15.35
C LYS A 461 21.69 -194.84 13.87
N ARG A 462 21.78 -193.86 12.96
CA ARG A 462 21.75 -194.10 11.51
C ARG A 462 22.94 -194.92 11.03
N GLU A 463 24.14 -194.66 11.56
CA GLU A 463 25.36 -195.38 11.18
C GLU A 463 25.33 -196.87 11.56
N VAL A 464 24.83 -197.20 12.76
CA VAL A 464 24.63 -198.60 13.18
C VAL A 464 23.67 -199.34 12.25
N ILE A 465 22.60 -198.67 11.78
CA ILE A 465 21.67 -199.24 10.80
C ILE A 465 22.36 -199.45 9.44
N ARG A 466 23.18 -198.49 8.98
CA ARG A 466 23.96 -198.61 7.73
C ARG A 466 24.88 -199.83 7.77
N GLN A 467 25.59 -200.06 8.88
CA GLN A 467 26.45 -201.25 9.05
C GLN A 467 25.66 -202.56 9.09
N LEU A 468 24.50 -202.59 9.75
CA LEU A 468 23.64 -203.77 9.77
C LEU A 468 23.08 -204.13 8.39
N CYS A 469 22.65 -203.15 7.59
CA CYS A 469 22.18 -203.38 6.23
C CYS A 469 23.28 -203.96 5.33
N PHE A 470 24.53 -203.52 5.49
CA PHE A 470 25.68 -204.05 4.75
C PHE A 470 25.94 -205.54 5.04
N SER A 471 25.85 -205.96 6.30
CA SER A 471 26.06 -207.36 6.67
C SER A 471 24.93 -208.27 6.15
N ILE A 472 23.68 -207.83 6.20
CA ILE A 472 22.52 -208.57 5.67
C ILE A 472 22.65 -208.80 4.16
N GLU A 473 23.04 -207.78 3.38
CA GLU A 473 23.17 -207.91 1.93
C GLU A 473 24.33 -208.86 1.55
N HIS A 474 25.42 -208.88 2.32
CA HIS A 474 26.52 -209.83 2.14
C HIS A 474 26.03 -211.30 2.28
N TYR A 475 25.24 -211.61 3.31
CA TYR A 475 24.64 -212.94 3.47
C TYR A 475 23.60 -213.26 2.37
N ARG A 476 22.84 -212.27 1.91
CA ARG A 476 21.84 -212.43 0.83
C ARG A 476 22.50 -212.85 -0.49
N ILE A 477 23.62 -212.22 -0.85
CA ILE A 477 24.39 -212.54 -2.06
C ILE A 477 24.96 -213.96 -1.97
N GLY A 478 25.52 -214.36 -0.82
CA GLY A 478 26.02 -215.72 -0.61
C GLY A 478 24.95 -216.81 -0.76
N TYR A 479 23.74 -216.56 -0.23
CA TYR A 479 22.62 -217.51 -0.35
C TYR A 479 22.15 -217.67 -1.81
N GLN A 480 22.04 -216.57 -2.56
CA GLN A 480 21.65 -216.61 -3.98
C GLN A 480 22.65 -217.37 -4.86
N GLN A 481 23.96 -217.29 -4.55
CA GLN A 481 24.99 -218.08 -5.23
C GLN A 481 24.89 -219.58 -4.92
N LEU A 482 24.44 -219.95 -3.71
CA LEU A 482 24.19 -221.35 -3.35
C LEU A 482 22.99 -221.92 -4.13
N CYS A 483 21.90 -221.16 -4.23
CA CYS A 483 20.68 -221.58 -4.95
C CYS A 483 20.93 -221.82 -6.46
N LYS A 484 21.77 -221.00 -7.12
CA LYS A 484 22.09 -221.18 -8.56
C LYS A 484 22.80 -222.51 -8.88
N ARG A 485 23.45 -223.18 -7.94
CA ARG A 485 24.18 -224.44 -8.19
C ARG A 485 23.29 -225.71 -8.22
N LEU A 486 21.99 -225.61 -7.98
CA LEU A 486 21.12 -226.79 -7.80
C LEU A 486 20.10 -227.07 -8.94
N GLN A 487 20.18 -226.47 -10.14
CA GLN A 487 18.95 -226.27 -10.97
C GLN A 487 18.76 -226.57 -12.50
N VAL A 488 19.72 -226.95 -13.37
CA VAL A 488 19.43 -227.20 -14.83
C VAL A 488 19.57 -228.64 -15.38
N GLN A 489 20.36 -229.57 -14.80
CA GLN A 489 20.23 -231.00 -15.11
C GLN A 489 18.83 -231.50 -14.69
N ASN A 490 18.16 -230.79 -13.77
CA ASN A 490 16.97 -231.29 -13.12
C ASN A 490 15.84 -231.56 -14.13
N ARG A 491 15.21 -232.74 -14.29
CA ARG A 491 15.37 -234.15 -13.81
C ARG A 491 16.50 -234.54 -12.79
N THR A 492 16.70 -233.89 -11.61
CA THR A 492 18.00 -233.78 -10.82
C THR A 492 19.35 -233.45 -11.55
N PRO A 493 20.26 -232.54 -11.10
CA PRO A 493 20.07 -231.15 -10.61
C PRO A 493 20.66 -229.92 -11.42
N THR A 494 21.96 -229.71 -11.75
CA THR A 494 22.74 -228.40 -11.97
C THR A 494 22.85 -227.76 -13.40
N ILE A 495 23.04 -226.41 -13.64
CA ILE A 495 23.80 -225.70 -14.78
C ILE A 495 23.45 -224.18 -15.06
N MET A 496 24.47 -223.37 -15.49
CA MET A 496 24.51 -222.08 -16.29
C MET A 496 24.78 -220.67 -15.67
N ALA A 497 25.73 -219.97 -16.34
CA ALA A 497 26.06 -218.53 -16.41
C ALA A 497 26.84 -217.81 -15.27
N MET A 498 28.14 -217.61 -15.57
CA MET A 498 29.19 -216.66 -15.10
C MET A 498 28.90 -215.74 -13.91
#